data_AF-A0A0S1MIY5-F1
#
_entry.id   AF-A0A0S1MIY5-F1
#
_cell.length_a   1.000
_cell.length_b   1.000
_cell.length_c   1.000
_cell.angle_alpha   90.00
_cell.angle_beta   90.00
_cell.angle_gamma   90.00
#
_symmetry.space_group_name_H-M   'P 1'
#
loop_
_entity.id
_entity.type
_entity.pdbx_description
1 polymer ?
#
loop_
_entity_poly.entity_id
_entity_poly.type
_entity_poly.pdbx_seq_one_letter_code
_entity_poly.pdbx_strand_id
1 'polypeptide(L)'
;MMAFNRFAYLLLVSIMVASFTTGQLLPSAYKCNSVDSSRFPINREDCRDSLNLFLSPRNVLTFANGNTQSCGTCRVTIIKSGTSAPPRTAQKSWAVTALHEGYDNCNGNPVTATIGDSAMIDVSLSYGNGTPCPP
;
A
#
# COMPACT_ATOMS: atom_id res chain seq x y z
N MET A 1 21.66 -44.01 -26.64
CA MET A 1 21.24 -43.40 -25.36
C MET A 1 22.11 -42.18 -25.05
N MET A 2 21.92 -41.02 -25.69
CA MET A 2 22.69 -39.79 -25.36
C MET A 2 21.87 -38.49 -25.50
N ALA A 3 20.70 -38.52 -26.16
CA ALA A 3 19.87 -37.32 -26.37
C ALA A 3 19.05 -36.90 -25.15
N PHE A 4 18.62 -37.84 -24.29
CA PHE A 4 17.76 -37.57 -23.14
C PHE A 4 18.43 -36.69 -22.07
N ASN A 5 19.74 -36.81 -21.88
CA ASN A 5 20.48 -36.03 -20.89
C ASN A 5 20.64 -34.55 -21.28
N ARG A 6 20.63 -34.20 -22.57
CA ARG A 6 20.78 -32.80 -23.00
C ARG A 6 19.50 -32.00 -22.82
N PHE A 7 18.33 -32.62 -23.03
CA PHE A 7 17.04 -31.99 -22.80
C PHE A 7 16.75 -31.76 -21.31
N ALA A 8 17.16 -32.70 -20.44
CA ALA A 8 17.01 -32.54 -18.99
C ALA A 8 17.85 -31.36 -18.44
N TYR A 9 19.08 -31.18 -18.94
CA TYR A 9 19.94 -30.06 -18.54
C TYR A 9 19.38 -28.69 -19.01
N LEU A 10 18.84 -28.60 -20.21
CA LEU A 10 18.24 -27.35 -20.72
C LEU A 10 16.96 -26.97 -19.94
N LEU A 11 16.15 -27.95 -19.55
CA LEU A 11 14.98 -27.72 -18.68
C LEU A 11 15.37 -27.24 -17.29
N LEU A 12 16.40 -27.82 -16.67
CA LEU A 12 16.89 -27.40 -15.36
C LEU A 12 17.46 -25.97 -15.35
N VAL A 13 18.14 -25.55 -16.43
CA VAL A 13 18.65 -24.18 -16.55
C VAL A 13 17.52 -23.16 -16.74
N SER A 14 16.44 -23.53 -17.44
CA SER A 14 15.31 -22.62 -17.66
C SER A 14 14.49 -22.29 -16.41
N ILE A 15 14.43 -23.20 -15.42
CA ILE A 15 13.66 -23.00 -14.19
C ILE A 15 14.38 -22.05 -13.21
N MET A 16 15.72 -21.98 -13.24
CA MET A 16 16.48 -21.09 -12.35
C MET A 16 16.39 -19.59 -12.70
N VAL A 17 15.90 -19.24 -13.90
CA VAL A 17 15.78 -17.82 -14.32
C VAL A 17 14.45 -17.20 -13.85
N ALA A 18 13.53 -17.98 -13.28
CA ALA A 18 12.19 -17.50 -12.92
C ALA A 18 12.05 -17.02 -11.47
N SER A 19 13.12 -16.98 -10.68
CA SER A 19 13.08 -16.47 -9.30
C SER A 19 13.56 -15.02 -9.23
N PHE A 20 12.87 -14.11 -9.93
CA PHE A 20 12.96 -12.70 -9.58
C PHE A 20 12.21 -12.51 -8.26
N THR A 21 12.91 -12.64 -7.13
CA THR A 21 12.39 -12.15 -5.85
C THR A 21 12.31 -10.64 -5.94
N THR A 22 11.17 -10.10 -6.39
CA THR A 22 10.86 -8.70 -6.15
C THR A 22 10.72 -8.55 -4.64
N GLY A 23 11.75 -8.02 -3.99
CA GLY A 23 11.69 -7.69 -2.57
C GLY A 23 10.58 -6.66 -2.38
N GLN A 24 9.40 -7.11 -1.96
CA GLN A 24 8.32 -6.22 -1.57
C GLN A 24 8.72 -5.60 -0.23
N LEU A 25 8.86 -4.26 -0.22
CA LEU A 25 9.08 -3.51 1.00
C LEU A 25 7.84 -3.68 1.90
N LEU A 26 8.05 -4.22 3.09
CA LEU A 26 7.03 -4.30 4.12
C LEU A 26 7.07 -3.03 4.98
N PRO A 27 5.95 -2.64 5.61
CA PRO A 27 5.94 -1.55 6.56
C PRO A 27 6.89 -1.83 7.72
N SER A 28 7.69 -0.84 8.13
CA SER A 28 8.61 -0.95 9.26
C SER A 28 7.89 -0.82 10.60
N ALA A 29 6.70 -0.20 10.62
CA ALA A 29 5.89 -0.03 11.81
C ALA A 29 4.41 0.13 11.44
N TYR A 30 3.53 -0.26 12.36
CA TYR A 30 2.10 0.02 12.33
C TYR A 30 1.63 0.47 13.70
N LYS A 31 0.67 1.38 13.71
CA LYS A 31 0.00 1.86 14.91
C LYS A 31 -1.50 1.82 14.68
N CYS A 32 -2.15 0.82 15.26
CA CYS A 32 -3.61 0.78 15.30
C CYS A 32 -4.08 1.86 16.28
N ASN A 33 -4.95 2.76 15.82
CA ASN A 33 -5.54 3.76 16.69
C ASN A 33 -6.70 3.13 17.45
N SER A 34 -6.79 3.44 18.75
CA SER A 34 -7.92 3.01 19.56
C SER A 34 -9.19 3.68 19.02
N VAL A 35 -10.22 2.86 18.79
CA VAL A 35 -11.52 3.32 18.31
C VAL A 35 -12.61 2.93 19.29
N ASP A 36 -13.62 3.78 19.35
CA ASP A 36 -14.85 3.51 20.07
C ASP A 36 -15.56 2.32 19.42
N SER A 37 -15.91 1.31 20.23
CA SER A 37 -16.54 0.05 19.79
C SER A 37 -17.85 0.25 19.03
N SER A 38 -18.43 1.45 19.09
CA SER A 38 -19.66 1.81 18.37
C SER A 38 -19.47 2.08 16.87
N ARG A 39 -18.23 2.25 16.37
CA ARG A 39 -17.99 2.46 14.94
C ARG A 39 -17.79 1.17 14.18
N PHE A 40 -18.45 1.09 13.02
CA PHE A 40 -18.21 0.03 12.05
C PHE A 40 -16.77 0.08 11.53
N PRO A 41 -16.16 -1.08 11.24
CA PRO A 41 -14.86 -1.14 10.58
C PRO A 41 -14.85 -0.39 9.25
N ILE A 42 -13.69 0.16 8.91
CA ILE A 42 -13.46 0.75 7.60
C ILE A 42 -13.55 -0.38 6.56
N ASN A 43 -14.13 -0.10 5.40
CA ASN A 43 -14.17 -1.02 4.27
C ASN A 43 -12.83 -0.96 3.50
N ARG A 44 -12.27 -2.13 3.19
CA ARG A 44 -11.04 -2.26 2.39
C ARG A 44 -11.20 -1.68 0.99
N GLU A 45 -12.32 -1.95 0.32
CA GLU A 45 -12.57 -1.46 -1.04
C GLU A 45 -12.58 0.08 -1.07
N ASP A 46 -13.25 0.70 -0.10
CA ASP A 46 -13.27 2.15 0.08
C ASP A 46 -11.85 2.73 0.26
N CYS A 47 -10.96 2.03 0.97
CA CYS A 47 -9.57 2.47 1.11
C CYS A 47 -8.78 2.34 -0.19
N ARG A 48 -8.97 1.25 -0.93
CA ARG A 48 -8.34 1.07 -2.25
C ARG A 48 -8.79 2.17 -3.20
N ASP A 49 -10.08 2.48 -3.20
CA ASP A 49 -10.67 3.46 -4.10
C ASP A 49 -10.23 4.88 -3.67
N SER A 50 -10.18 5.17 -2.36
CA SER A 50 -9.55 6.38 -1.81
C SER A 50 -8.11 6.55 -2.28
N LEU A 51 -7.31 5.48 -2.26
CA LEU A 51 -5.92 5.52 -2.71
C LEU A 51 -5.81 5.76 -4.23
N ASN A 52 -6.78 5.29 -5.01
CA ASN A 52 -6.82 5.49 -6.46
C ASN A 52 -7.22 6.92 -6.86
N LEU A 53 -7.79 7.72 -5.96
CA LEU A 53 -8.07 9.14 -6.19
C LEU A 53 -6.80 10.00 -6.30
N PHE A 54 -5.66 9.53 -5.76
CA PHE A 54 -4.40 10.25 -5.89
C PHE A 54 -3.88 10.23 -7.33
N LEU A 55 -3.36 11.37 -7.80
CA LEU A 55 -2.68 11.47 -9.10
C LEU A 55 -1.42 10.60 -9.09
N SER A 56 -1.39 9.57 -9.95
CA SER A 56 -0.30 8.59 -10.00
C SER A 56 0.38 8.44 -11.38
N PRO A 57 1.06 9.46 -11.92
CA PRO A 57 1.83 9.29 -13.15
C PRO A 57 2.90 8.20 -12.96
N ARG A 58 2.87 7.16 -13.81
CA ARG A 58 3.84 6.05 -13.81
C ARG A 58 4.00 5.35 -12.44
N ASN A 59 2.90 5.09 -11.74
CA ASN A 59 2.88 4.44 -10.41
C ASN A 59 3.57 5.23 -9.28
N VAL A 60 3.79 6.54 -9.47
CA VAL A 60 4.28 7.44 -8.44
C VAL A 60 3.18 8.41 -8.07
N LEU A 61 2.75 8.39 -6.81
CA LEU A 61 1.79 9.33 -6.26
C LEU A 61 2.41 10.73 -6.18
N THR A 62 1.64 11.73 -6.57
CA THR A 62 1.99 13.15 -6.49
C THR A 62 0.95 13.88 -5.63
N PHE A 63 1.41 14.79 -4.78
CA PHE A 63 0.59 15.39 -3.73
C PHE A 63 0.37 16.90 -3.91
N ALA A 64 0.45 17.39 -5.16
CA ALA A 64 0.30 18.81 -5.49
C ALA A 64 -1.08 19.37 -5.09
N ASN A 65 -2.13 18.53 -5.12
CA ASN A 65 -3.51 18.90 -4.82
C ASN A 65 -3.97 18.43 -3.43
N GLY A 66 -3.02 18.19 -2.52
CA GLY A 66 -3.28 17.64 -1.19
C GLY A 66 -2.84 16.18 -1.05
N ASN A 67 -2.77 15.75 0.20
CA ASN A 67 -2.21 14.47 0.61
C ASN A 67 -3.21 13.56 1.31
N THR A 68 -4.48 13.91 1.22
CA THR A 68 -5.59 13.18 1.81
C THR A 68 -6.65 12.97 0.75
N GLN A 69 -7.14 11.75 0.65
CA GLN A 69 -8.25 11.35 -0.21
C GLN A 69 -9.23 10.53 0.60
N SER A 70 -10.52 10.66 0.31
CA SER A 70 -11.60 10.03 1.06
C SER A 70 -12.65 9.46 0.12
N CYS A 71 -13.14 8.27 0.44
CA CYS A 71 -14.08 7.49 -0.34
C CYS A 71 -14.84 6.58 0.63
N GLY A 72 -16.17 6.65 0.62
CA GLY A 72 -17.02 5.89 1.53
C GLY A 72 -16.59 6.00 2.99
N THR A 73 -16.32 4.85 3.60
CA THR A 73 -15.92 4.69 4.99
C THR A 73 -14.43 4.94 5.24
N CYS A 74 -13.61 5.10 4.19
CA CYS A 74 -12.16 5.24 4.32
C CYS A 74 -11.66 6.62 3.93
N ARG A 75 -10.68 7.11 4.68
CA ARG A 75 -9.87 8.28 4.35
C ARG A 75 -8.40 7.92 4.48
N VAL A 76 -7.68 8.06 3.37
CA VAL A 76 -6.24 7.79 3.25
C VAL A 76 -5.49 9.11 3.30
N THR A 77 -4.57 9.25 4.24
CA THR A 77 -3.65 10.39 4.32
C THR A 77 -2.22 9.88 4.22
N ILE A 78 -1.40 10.52 3.39
CA ILE A 78 0.01 10.17 3.20
C ILE A 78 0.88 11.36 3.61
N ILE A 79 1.76 11.17 4.58
CA ILE A 79 2.71 12.19 5.05
C ILE A 79 4.13 11.66 5.00
N LYS A 80 5.11 12.57 4.98
CA LYS A 80 6.51 12.18 5.11
C LYS A 80 6.75 11.80 6.57
N SER A 81 7.32 10.61 6.80
CA SER A 81 7.51 10.09 8.15
C SER A 81 8.41 11.01 8.97
N GLY A 82 8.06 11.18 10.25
CA GLY A 82 8.73 12.10 11.17
C GLY A 82 8.41 13.59 10.95
N THR A 83 7.49 13.92 10.03
CA THR A 83 7.03 15.30 9.78
C THR A 83 5.52 15.35 9.59
N SER A 84 4.91 16.54 9.72
CA SER A 84 3.50 16.76 9.37
C SER A 84 3.28 17.18 7.91
N ALA A 85 4.36 17.23 7.12
CA ALA A 85 4.32 17.70 5.75
C ALA A 85 4.03 16.54 4.77
N PRO A 86 3.32 16.82 3.67
CA PRO A 86 3.17 15.85 2.60
C PRO A 86 4.52 15.61 1.91
N PRO A 87 4.82 14.37 1.48
CA PRO A 87 5.97 14.13 0.63
C PRO A 87 5.70 14.75 -0.76
N ARG A 88 6.76 15.07 -1.51
CA ARG A 88 6.58 15.56 -2.90
C ARG A 88 6.00 14.46 -3.79
N THR A 89 6.51 13.24 -3.59
CA THR A 89 6.11 12.04 -4.32
C THR A 89 6.22 10.82 -3.41
N ALA A 90 5.51 9.74 -3.75
CA ALA A 90 5.61 8.45 -3.07
C ALA A 90 5.38 7.32 -4.08
N GLN A 91 6.00 6.16 -3.89
CA GLN A 91 5.66 5.01 -4.73
C GLN A 91 4.25 4.52 -4.39
N LYS A 92 3.40 4.33 -5.41
CA LYS A 92 2.03 3.82 -5.22
C LYS A 92 2.05 2.41 -4.64
N SER A 93 3.01 1.57 -5.04
CA SER A 93 3.21 0.23 -4.50
C SER A 93 3.41 0.24 -2.98
N TRP A 94 4.22 1.15 -2.45
CA TRP A 94 4.41 1.29 -0.99
C TRP A 94 3.11 1.67 -0.30
N ALA A 95 2.36 2.62 -0.87
CA ALA A 95 1.08 3.02 -0.29
C ALA A 95 0.06 1.88 -0.30
N VAL A 96 0.01 1.08 -1.37
CA VAL A 96 -0.85 -0.12 -1.44
C VAL A 96 -0.44 -1.16 -0.40
N THR A 97 0.85 -1.45 -0.28
CA THR A 97 1.34 -2.42 0.71
C THR A 97 1.05 -1.95 2.13
N ALA A 98 1.34 -0.69 2.46
CA ALA A 98 1.04 -0.13 3.78
C ALA A 98 -0.46 -0.12 4.10
N LEU A 99 -1.31 0.10 3.10
CA LEU A 99 -2.76 0.03 3.25
C LEU A 99 -3.22 -1.40 3.54
N HIS A 100 -2.79 -2.39 2.76
CA HIS A 100 -3.15 -3.79 2.98
C HIS A 100 -2.67 -4.28 4.34
N GLU A 101 -1.37 -4.16 4.61
CA GLU A 101 -0.77 -4.61 5.87
C GLU A 101 -1.38 -3.88 7.07
N GLY A 102 -1.60 -2.57 6.97
CA GLY A 102 -2.23 -1.81 8.04
C GLY A 102 -3.67 -2.26 8.30
N TYR A 103 -4.46 -2.44 7.24
CA TYR A 103 -5.84 -2.90 7.36
C TYR A 103 -5.94 -4.28 8.00
N ASP A 104 -5.11 -5.21 7.53
CA ASP A 104 -5.07 -6.60 8.01
C ASP A 104 -4.64 -6.67 9.48
N ASN A 105 -3.58 -5.95 9.87
CA ASN A 105 -3.09 -5.96 11.24
C ASN A 105 -4.02 -5.24 12.22
N CYS A 106 -4.81 -4.27 11.77
CA CYS A 106 -5.71 -3.51 12.62
C CYS A 106 -7.20 -3.88 12.44
N ASN A 107 -7.49 -4.95 11.70
CA ASN A 107 -8.84 -5.49 11.47
C ASN A 107 -9.86 -4.42 11.03
N GLY A 108 -9.48 -3.59 10.07
CA GLY A 108 -10.32 -2.50 9.55
C GLY A 108 -10.45 -1.28 10.47
N ASN A 109 -9.73 -1.21 11.59
CA ASN A 109 -9.65 0.01 12.39
C ASN A 109 -8.69 1.03 11.78
N PRO A 110 -8.84 2.33 12.12
CA PRO A 110 -7.88 3.34 11.76
C PRO A 110 -6.45 2.96 12.17
N VAL A 111 -5.50 3.14 11.25
CA VAL A 111 -4.13 2.68 11.40
C VAL A 111 -3.20 3.67 10.74
N THR A 112 -2.00 3.83 11.28
CA THR A 112 -0.90 4.47 10.57
C THR A 112 0.20 3.45 10.35
N ALA A 113 0.56 3.21 9.09
CA ALA A 113 1.62 2.30 8.69
C ALA A 113 2.78 3.09 8.06
N THR A 114 4.00 2.91 8.57
CA THR A 114 5.22 3.54 8.06
C THR A 114 5.90 2.60 7.09
N ILE A 115 6.21 3.07 5.89
CA ILE A 115 6.86 2.27 4.83
C ILE A 115 7.85 3.11 4.03
N GLY A 116 8.87 2.45 3.49
CA GLY A 116 9.91 3.07 2.66
C GLY A 116 11.30 2.77 3.21
N ASP A 117 12.31 3.15 2.43
CA ASP A 117 13.71 2.95 2.76
C ASP A 117 14.36 4.26 3.24
N SER A 118 15.01 5.00 2.34
CA SER A 118 15.56 6.33 2.52
C SER A 118 14.50 7.43 2.54
N ALA A 119 13.34 7.19 1.91
CA ALA A 119 12.23 8.14 1.81
C ALA A 119 10.95 7.60 2.45
N MET A 120 11.00 7.37 3.77
CA MET A 120 9.86 6.83 4.52
C MET A 120 8.64 7.75 4.48
N ILE A 121 7.48 7.13 4.28
CA ILE A 121 6.16 7.76 4.35
C ILE A 121 5.32 7.06 5.42
N ASP A 122 4.43 7.82 6.03
CA ASP A 122 3.38 7.27 6.89
C ASP A 122 2.07 7.31 6.10
N VAL A 123 1.44 6.15 5.95
CA VAL A 123 0.11 5.98 5.34
C VAL A 123 -0.88 5.78 6.45
N SER A 124 -1.76 6.75 6.64
CA SER A 124 -2.78 6.74 7.67
C SER A 124 -4.16 6.45 7.08
N LEU A 125 -4.80 5.39 7.57
CA LEU A 125 -6.19 5.08 7.36
C LEU A 125 -7.01 5.65 8.52
N SER A 126 -8.05 6.39 8.19
CA SER A 126 -9.00 6.96 9.14
C SER A 126 -10.41 6.86 8.58
N TYR A 127 -11.41 7.12 9.42
CA TYR A 127 -12.79 7.12 8.96
C TYR A 127 -13.01 8.19 7.90
N GLY A 128 -13.57 7.75 6.78
CA GLY A 128 -14.10 8.59 5.71
C GLY A 128 -15.37 9.34 6.15
N ASN A 129 -15.78 10.26 5.30
CA ASN A 129 -16.95 11.10 5.47
C ASN A 129 -18.22 10.54 4.79
N GLY A 130 -18.18 9.32 4.26
CA GLY A 130 -19.32 8.69 3.58
C GLY A 130 -19.55 9.19 2.15
N THR A 131 -18.61 9.91 1.54
CA THR A 131 -18.76 10.37 0.15
C THR A 131 -18.76 9.19 -0.80
N PRO A 132 -19.64 9.16 -1.82
CA PRO A 132 -19.64 8.08 -2.79
C PRO A 132 -18.31 7.98 -3.52
N CYS A 133 -17.86 6.75 -3.72
CA CYS A 133 -16.68 6.45 -4.51
C CYS A 133 -16.97 6.62 -6.00
N PRO A 134 -16.05 7.20 -6.79
CA PRO A 134 -16.21 7.23 -8.23
C PRO A 134 -16.23 5.80 -8.79
N PRO A 135 -16.99 5.58 -9.88
CA PRO A 135 -17.13 4.27 -10.51
C PRO A 135 -15.83 3.78 -11.19
#